data_AF-A0A7C4G2K3-F1
#
_entry.id   AF-A0A7C4G2K3-F1
#
_cell.length_a   1.000
_cell.length_b   1.000
_cell.length_c   1.000
_cell.angle_alpha   90.00
_cell.angle_beta   90.00
_cell.angle_gamma   90.00
#
_symmetry.space_group_name_H-M   'P 1'
#
loop_
_entity.id
_entity.type
_entity.pdbx_description
1 polymer ?
#
loop_
_entity_poly.entity_id
_entity_poly.type
_entity_poly.pdbx_seq_one_letter_code
_entity_poly.pdbx_strand_id
1 'polypeptide(L)'
;MKRILVLLVLCALAAPAQYVRVSPRDARYLEFSNGKPYIPVGLNMIAPPGGAGAKEEEAFAVFESWLKNLSANGGNYIRVWLSNPFWEVEHRKSGEYDGERARRIDRMLELCRRYGIRVKMTMEHFRSLTEPTKQTWAARPLHHVSQGGPAQSIADFFDGEASREQFRRKIRWFAARYGGREEIYGWELWNEINAVRGGDYLAWTEIMLEELRRSFPRNLVMQSLGSFDTERVRDVYRKHSLMRGNDLAQVHRYLDLGASLEVCHGPVDILAADAVRELAGYKPGKPILLAESGAVEPKHTGPFKLYAADRAGIILHDVLFAPFFAGSAGSGQIWHWDAYVARNNLWKQFAGFAEAVRGLDPPAEKFTPSVEEQGRLRVYKLKGRKTTLLWCRDKENTWRSELEQGKAPETLRGVVLKVEGARSVRVLDPWTGKWTTVKVRQGRVTLPDFSRSVVLRY
;
A
#
# COMPACT_ATOMS: atom_id res chain seq x y z
N MET A 1 -39.95 26.27 49.42
CA MET A 1 -38.65 25.63 49.16
C MET A 1 -38.46 25.45 47.66
N LYS A 2 -37.63 26.28 47.02
CA LYS A 2 -37.32 26.18 45.58
C LYS A 2 -36.30 25.05 45.36
N ARG A 3 -36.67 24.05 44.57
CA ARG A 3 -35.75 22.97 44.13
C ARG A 3 -34.82 23.54 43.06
N ILE A 4 -33.52 23.56 43.34
CA ILE A 4 -32.47 23.87 42.38
C ILE A 4 -32.19 22.59 41.59
N LEU A 5 -32.46 22.63 40.28
CA LEU A 5 -32.10 21.59 39.33
C LEU A 5 -30.64 21.85 38.89
N VAL A 6 -29.71 21.00 39.33
CA VAL A 6 -28.32 21.06 38.87
C VAL A 6 -28.24 20.38 37.50
N LEU A 7 -27.98 21.17 36.46
CA LEU A 7 -27.74 20.69 35.10
C LEU A 7 -26.29 20.19 35.01
N LEU A 8 -26.09 18.87 35.00
CA LEU A 8 -24.79 18.24 34.74
C LEU A 8 -24.48 18.36 33.24
N VAL A 9 -23.62 19.32 32.89
CA VAL A 9 -23.02 19.40 31.56
C VAL A 9 -21.93 18.32 31.48
N LEU A 10 -22.24 17.19 30.82
CA LEU A 10 -21.22 16.25 30.38
C LEU A 10 -20.41 16.91 29.24
N CYS A 11 -19.27 17.50 29.58
CA CYS A 11 -18.22 17.74 28.59
C CYS A 11 -17.75 16.38 28.08
N ALA A 12 -18.18 16.00 26.87
CA ALA A 12 -17.57 14.89 26.16
C ALA A 12 -16.10 15.27 25.88
N LEU A 13 -15.17 14.71 26.68
CA LEU A 13 -13.75 14.77 26.37
C LEU A 13 -13.56 14.21 24.97
N ALA A 14 -13.00 15.01 24.06
CA ALA A 14 -12.67 14.55 22.72
C ALA A 14 -11.81 13.28 22.82
N ALA A 15 -12.15 12.25 22.03
CA ALA A 15 -11.36 11.04 22.01
C ALA A 15 -9.90 11.37 21.67
N PRO A 16 -8.91 10.75 22.32
CA PRO A 16 -7.51 11.03 22.05
C PRO A 16 -7.17 10.73 20.60
N ALA A 17 -6.33 11.59 20.01
CA ALA A 17 -5.92 11.51 18.63
C ALA A 17 -5.27 10.16 18.27
N GLN A 18 -5.60 9.59 17.10
CA GLN A 18 -5.21 8.24 16.69
C GLN A 18 -4.33 8.23 15.44
N TYR A 19 -3.03 8.45 15.65
CA TYR A 19 -1.99 8.30 14.63
C TYR A 19 -1.58 6.84 14.43
N VAL A 20 -1.26 6.45 13.20
CA VAL A 20 -0.65 5.14 12.88
C VAL A 20 0.85 5.19 13.21
N ARG A 21 1.37 4.14 13.86
CA ARG A 21 2.78 3.98 14.20
C ARG A 21 3.25 2.54 14.03
N VAL A 22 4.56 2.34 14.00
CA VAL A 22 5.16 1.01 14.21
C VAL A 22 4.79 0.52 15.61
N SER A 23 4.34 -0.72 15.73
CA SER A 23 3.93 -1.26 17.02
C SER A 23 5.15 -1.48 17.93
N PRO A 24 5.13 -0.96 19.17
CA PRO A 24 6.16 -1.25 20.17
C PRO A 24 6.06 -2.69 20.70
N ARG A 25 4.96 -3.41 20.42
CA ARG A 25 4.74 -4.80 20.85
C ARG A 25 5.40 -5.80 19.90
N ASP A 26 5.45 -5.46 18.62
CA ASP A 26 6.12 -6.21 17.56
C ASP A 26 6.42 -5.24 16.39
N ALA A 27 7.71 -4.94 16.18
CA ALA A 27 8.15 -3.96 15.19
C ALA A 27 7.84 -4.36 13.74
N ARG A 28 7.37 -5.58 13.48
CA ARG A 28 6.95 -6.03 12.13
C ARG A 28 5.58 -5.50 11.72
N TYR A 29 4.82 -4.91 12.65
CA TYR A 29 3.41 -4.56 12.44
C TYR A 29 3.11 -3.12 12.85
N LEU A 30 1.89 -2.69 12.55
CA LEU A 30 1.40 -1.33 12.81
C LEU A 30 0.26 -1.35 13.83
N GLU A 31 0.13 -0.24 14.54
CA GLU A 31 -1.00 0.03 15.44
C GLU A 31 -1.29 1.52 15.49
N PHE A 32 -2.47 1.87 15.98
CA PHE A 32 -2.77 3.23 16.38
C PHE A 32 -2.05 3.57 17.70
N SER A 33 -1.81 4.85 17.92
CA SER A 33 -1.22 5.39 19.16
C SER A 33 -2.00 5.02 20.44
N ASN A 34 -3.28 4.66 20.32
CA ASN A 34 -4.10 4.12 21.42
C ASN A 34 -3.94 2.59 21.64
N GLY A 35 -3.04 1.92 20.91
CA GLY A 35 -2.74 0.49 21.01
C GLY A 35 -3.59 -0.44 20.15
N LYS A 36 -4.62 0.06 19.45
CA LYS A 36 -5.43 -0.78 18.55
C LYS A 36 -4.61 -1.22 17.33
N PRO A 37 -4.62 -2.51 16.92
CA PRO A 37 -3.90 -2.96 15.73
C PRO A 37 -4.40 -2.24 14.47
N TYR A 38 -3.50 -2.00 13.53
CA TYR A 38 -3.83 -1.42 12.23
C TYR A 38 -3.20 -2.26 11.11
N ILE A 39 -4.06 -2.80 10.25
CA ILE A 39 -3.66 -3.51 9.04
C ILE A 39 -4.09 -2.62 7.87
N PRO A 40 -3.16 -2.04 7.09
CA PRO A 40 -3.54 -1.28 5.90
C PRO A 40 -4.15 -2.21 4.86
N VAL A 41 -5.36 -1.89 4.43
CA VAL A 41 -6.14 -2.56 3.39
C VAL A 41 -6.47 -1.51 2.34
N GLY A 42 -5.81 -1.55 1.19
CA GLY A 42 -5.92 -0.43 0.26
C GLY A 42 -5.07 -0.54 -0.98
N LEU A 43 -4.90 0.61 -1.65
CA LEU A 43 -4.30 0.71 -2.97
C LEU A 43 -3.63 2.06 -3.21
N ASN A 44 -2.85 2.16 -4.28
CA ASN A 44 -2.39 3.44 -4.80
C ASN A 44 -3.58 4.15 -5.43
N MET A 45 -3.83 5.42 -5.11
CA MET A 45 -4.90 6.24 -5.68
C MET A 45 -4.37 7.64 -5.94
N ILE A 46 -3.48 7.76 -6.93
CA ILE A 46 -2.55 8.88 -7.02
C ILE A 46 -3.24 10.24 -7.12
N ALA A 47 -4.30 10.33 -7.92
CA ALA A 47 -5.10 11.53 -8.14
C ALA A 47 -6.46 11.18 -8.76
N PRO A 48 -7.45 12.10 -8.72
CA PRO A 48 -8.62 12.02 -9.58
C PRO A 48 -8.27 12.12 -11.07
N PRO A 49 -9.22 11.79 -11.97
CA PRO A 49 -9.02 11.98 -13.41
C PRO A 49 -8.86 13.45 -13.80
N GLY A 50 -8.31 13.69 -15.00
CA GLY A 50 -8.25 15.01 -15.64
C GLY A 50 -6.96 15.81 -15.42
N GLY A 51 -6.14 15.46 -14.42
CA GLY A 51 -4.83 16.08 -14.19
C GLY A 51 -4.90 17.61 -14.06
N ALA A 52 -4.00 18.33 -14.74
CA ALA A 52 -3.91 19.79 -14.67
C ALA A 52 -5.16 20.52 -15.21
N GLY A 53 -5.87 19.91 -16.16
CA GLY A 53 -7.08 20.47 -16.78
C GLY A 53 -8.38 19.98 -16.14
N ALA A 54 -8.30 19.25 -15.02
CA ALA A 54 -9.48 18.71 -14.37
C ALA A 54 -10.38 19.83 -13.84
N LYS A 55 -11.68 19.73 -14.11
CA LYS A 55 -12.69 20.49 -13.39
C LYS A 55 -12.80 19.92 -11.98
N GLU A 56 -12.54 20.76 -10.99
CA GLU A 56 -12.35 20.32 -9.61
C GLU A 56 -13.54 19.52 -9.06
N GLU A 57 -14.77 19.98 -9.28
CA GLU A 57 -15.96 19.27 -8.78
C GLU A 57 -16.18 17.91 -9.45
N GLU A 58 -15.99 17.81 -10.77
CA GLU A 58 -16.11 16.54 -11.49
C GLU A 58 -15.02 15.55 -11.03
N ALA A 59 -13.80 16.04 -10.84
CA ALA A 59 -12.67 15.28 -10.33
C ALA A 59 -12.94 14.74 -8.91
N PHE A 60 -13.44 15.60 -8.01
CA PHE A 60 -13.79 15.18 -6.65
C PHE A 60 -14.98 14.24 -6.60
N ALA A 61 -15.99 14.39 -7.47
CA ALA A 61 -17.11 13.45 -7.53
C ALA A 61 -16.62 12.02 -7.84
N VAL A 62 -15.70 11.88 -8.80
CA VAL A 62 -15.10 10.59 -9.13
C VAL A 62 -14.23 10.08 -7.96
N PHE A 63 -13.38 10.93 -7.40
CA PHE A 63 -12.51 10.55 -6.28
C PHE A 63 -13.31 10.09 -5.05
N GLU A 64 -14.33 10.85 -4.65
CA GLU A 64 -15.22 10.49 -3.54
C GLU A 64 -15.95 9.18 -3.81
N SER A 65 -16.37 8.92 -5.05
CA SER A 65 -16.96 7.63 -5.42
C SER A 65 -16.00 6.45 -5.17
N TRP A 66 -14.71 6.62 -5.48
CA TRP A 66 -13.69 5.60 -5.23
C TRP A 66 -13.45 5.40 -3.73
N LEU A 67 -13.33 6.49 -2.95
CA LEU A 67 -13.19 6.42 -1.49
C LEU A 67 -14.39 5.72 -0.83
N LYS A 68 -15.61 6.10 -1.23
CA LYS A 68 -16.84 5.49 -0.72
C LYS A 68 -16.88 4.00 -1.02
N ASN A 69 -16.55 3.59 -2.25
CA ASN A 69 -16.55 2.19 -2.64
C ASN A 69 -15.46 1.38 -1.92
N LEU A 70 -14.26 1.93 -1.75
CA LEU A 70 -13.19 1.31 -0.98
C LEU A 70 -13.60 1.09 0.49
N SER A 71 -14.10 2.15 1.13
CA SER A 71 -14.55 2.14 2.54
C SER A 71 -15.71 1.17 2.77
N ALA A 72 -16.72 1.17 1.89
CA ALA A 72 -17.84 0.24 1.96
C ALA A 72 -17.42 -1.24 1.86
N ASN A 73 -16.24 -1.51 1.30
CA ASN A 73 -15.66 -2.84 1.20
C ASN A 73 -14.51 -3.07 2.21
N GLY A 74 -14.46 -2.29 3.30
CA GLY A 74 -13.50 -2.49 4.39
C GLY A 74 -12.07 -2.03 4.10
N GLY A 75 -11.84 -1.36 2.97
CA GLY A 75 -10.57 -0.68 2.71
C GLY A 75 -10.42 0.57 3.57
N ASN A 76 -9.21 0.81 4.04
CA ASN A 76 -8.91 1.82 5.07
C ASN A 76 -7.61 2.61 4.78
N TYR A 77 -7.04 2.46 3.58
CA TYR A 77 -5.75 3.03 3.20
C TYR A 77 -5.74 3.43 1.73
N ILE A 78 -5.15 4.59 1.42
CA ILE A 78 -4.75 4.98 0.07
C ILE A 78 -3.37 5.64 0.08
N ARG A 79 -2.75 5.71 -1.09
CA ARG A 79 -1.57 6.56 -1.34
C ARG A 79 -1.86 7.57 -2.45
N VAL A 80 -1.42 8.82 -2.25
CA VAL A 80 -1.50 9.91 -3.22
C VAL A 80 -0.11 10.45 -3.58
N TRP A 81 0.04 11.08 -4.76
CA TRP A 81 1.25 11.85 -5.10
C TRP A 81 0.94 13.35 -5.12
N LEU A 82 1.43 14.09 -4.14
CA LEU A 82 1.18 15.52 -4.00
C LEU A 82 1.81 16.36 -5.12
N SER A 83 2.82 15.84 -5.80
CA SER A 83 3.40 16.44 -7.01
C SER A 83 2.58 16.16 -8.26
N ASN A 84 1.50 15.37 -8.22
CA ASN A 84 0.58 15.28 -9.36
C ASN A 84 -0.06 16.65 -9.65
N PRO A 85 -0.20 17.08 -10.91
CA PRO A 85 -0.69 18.41 -11.26
C PRO A 85 -2.05 18.81 -10.64
N PHE A 86 -2.90 17.85 -10.27
CA PHE A 86 -4.15 18.15 -9.58
C PHE A 86 -3.92 18.70 -8.15
N TRP A 87 -2.92 18.15 -7.44
CA TRP A 87 -2.58 18.44 -6.05
C TRP A 87 -1.45 19.45 -5.87
N GLU A 88 -0.57 19.56 -6.87
CA GLU A 88 0.76 20.17 -6.76
C GLU A 88 0.73 21.63 -6.33
N VAL A 89 1.03 21.87 -5.05
CA VAL A 89 1.09 23.23 -4.48
C VAL A 89 2.27 24.03 -5.00
N GLU A 90 3.37 23.37 -5.36
CA GLU A 90 4.57 23.99 -5.92
C GLU A 90 4.58 23.82 -7.43
N HIS A 91 3.82 24.67 -8.13
CA HIS A 91 3.60 24.50 -9.59
C HIS A 91 4.06 25.69 -10.43
N ARG A 92 4.06 26.92 -9.88
CA ARG A 92 4.45 28.13 -10.62
C ARG A 92 5.95 28.39 -10.60
N LYS A 93 6.55 28.30 -9.41
CA LYS A 93 7.96 28.60 -9.16
C LYS A 93 8.47 27.76 -8.01
N SER A 94 9.76 27.38 -8.06
CA SER A 94 10.33 26.63 -6.95
C SER A 94 10.32 27.43 -5.64
N GLY A 95 9.83 26.81 -4.57
CA GLY A 95 9.67 27.41 -3.26
C GLY A 95 8.42 28.27 -3.09
N GLU A 96 7.56 28.40 -4.11
CA GLU A 96 6.26 29.07 -4.01
C GLU A 96 5.15 28.02 -3.85
N TYR A 97 4.38 28.11 -2.76
CA TYR A 97 3.34 27.14 -2.43
C TYR A 97 1.95 27.77 -2.51
N ASP A 98 1.11 27.22 -3.40
CA ASP A 98 -0.23 27.71 -3.69
C ASP A 98 -1.25 27.28 -2.62
N GLY A 99 -1.80 28.26 -1.91
CA GLY A 99 -2.82 28.07 -0.88
C GLY A 99 -4.20 27.64 -1.41
N GLU A 100 -4.52 27.90 -2.68
CA GLU A 100 -5.73 27.41 -3.34
C GLU A 100 -5.64 25.91 -3.59
N ARG A 101 -4.52 25.46 -4.18
CA ARG A 101 -4.28 24.02 -4.38
C ARG A 101 -4.17 23.27 -3.06
N ALA A 102 -3.67 23.92 -2.00
CA ALA A 102 -3.67 23.37 -0.65
C ALA A 102 -5.08 22.98 -0.16
N ARG A 103 -6.13 23.75 -0.54
CA ARG A 103 -7.52 23.45 -0.16
C ARG A 103 -8.05 22.17 -0.79
N ARG A 104 -7.52 21.76 -1.94
CA ARG A 104 -7.85 20.44 -2.53
C ARG A 104 -7.34 19.31 -1.64
N ILE A 105 -6.14 19.45 -1.09
CA ILE A 105 -5.57 18.48 -0.15
C ILE A 105 -6.39 18.46 1.15
N ASP A 106 -6.85 19.62 1.63
CA ASP A 106 -7.75 19.68 2.80
C ASP A 106 -9.05 18.91 2.57
N ARG A 107 -9.72 19.17 1.44
CA ARG A 107 -10.95 18.47 1.03
C ARG A 107 -10.72 16.97 0.90
N MET A 108 -9.61 16.55 0.28
CA MET A 108 -9.23 15.14 0.18
C MET A 108 -9.10 14.49 1.57
N LEU A 109 -8.39 15.13 2.51
CA LEU A 109 -8.22 14.60 3.87
C LEU A 109 -9.54 14.59 4.64
N GLU A 110 -10.44 15.56 4.44
CA GLU A 110 -11.78 15.56 5.03
C GLU A 110 -12.65 14.41 4.52
N LEU A 111 -12.59 14.12 3.22
CA LEU A 111 -13.25 12.94 2.65
C LEU A 111 -12.66 11.65 3.23
N CYS A 112 -11.33 11.55 3.32
CA CYS A 112 -10.67 10.38 3.91
C CYS A 112 -11.08 10.20 5.38
N ARG A 113 -11.18 11.28 6.18
CA ARG A 113 -11.74 11.25 7.55
C ARG A 113 -13.15 10.69 7.56
N ARG A 114 -14.03 11.21 6.69
CA ARG A 114 -15.44 10.80 6.57
C ARG A 114 -15.57 9.30 6.28
N TYR A 115 -14.69 8.76 5.45
CA TYR A 115 -14.71 7.36 5.03
C TYR A 115 -13.79 6.44 5.85
N GLY A 116 -13.13 6.95 6.90
CA GLY A 116 -12.24 6.15 7.74
C GLY A 116 -10.98 5.64 7.04
N ILE A 117 -10.49 6.39 6.03
CA ILE A 117 -9.33 6.04 5.22
C ILE A 117 -8.11 6.82 5.70
N ARG A 118 -6.97 6.13 5.84
CA ARG A 118 -5.67 6.76 6.08
C ARG A 118 -4.91 7.00 4.77
N VAL A 119 -4.13 8.07 4.71
CA VAL A 119 -3.48 8.52 3.46
C VAL A 119 -1.97 8.53 3.60
N LYS A 120 -1.26 7.80 2.72
CA LYS A 120 0.19 7.98 2.51
C LYS A 120 0.42 9.16 1.57
N MET A 121 1.08 10.19 2.07
CA MET A 121 1.32 11.47 1.41
C MET A 121 2.69 11.45 0.72
N THR A 122 2.73 11.16 -0.59
CA THR A 122 3.98 11.12 -1.36
C THR A 122 4.30 12.50 -1.91
N MET A 123 5.42 13.11 -1.51
CA MET A 123 5.72 14.50 -1.87
C MET A 123 6.13 14.63 -3.34
N GLU A 124 7.10 13.83 -3.79
CA GLU A 124 7.66 13.92 -5.15
C GLU A 124 7.58 12.65 -5.97
N HIS A 125 7.67 12.78 -7.30
CA HIS A 125 7.79 11.65 -8.23
C HIS A 125 8.61 11.94 -9.50
N PHE A 126 9.21 13.12 -9.60
CA PHE A 126 9.90 13.52 -10.83
C PHE A 126 11.25 12.81 -11.00
N ARG A 127 11.70 12.76 -12.26
CA ARG A 127 12.91 12.03 -12.71
C ARG A 127 13.90 12.93 -13.46
N SER A 128 13.47 14.12 -13.87
CA SER A 128 14.29 15.06 -14.66
C SER A 128 13.92 16.51 -14.37
N LEU A 129 14.88 17.43 -14.54
CA LEU A 129 14.69 18.88 -14.39
C LEU A 129 14.64 19.63 -15.72
N THR A 130 14.79 18.93 -16.84
CA THR A 130 14.86 19.56 -18.17
C THR A 130 13.97 18.84 -19.14
N GLU A 131 13.45 19.60 -20.11
CA GLU A 131 12.76 19.09 -21.27
C GLU A 131 13.61 19.31 -22.54
N PRO A 132 13.47 18.49 -23.59
CA PRO A 132 12.54 17.35 -23.69
C PRO A 132 13.04 16.12 -22.91
N THR A 133 12.10 15.34 -22.39
CA THR A 133 12.32 14.01 -21.80
C THR A 133 11.28 13.03 -22.33
N LYS A 134 11.60 11.73 -22.37
CA LYS A 134 10.65 10.69 -22.79
C LYS A 134 9.45 10.56 -21.84
N GLN A 135 9.58 11.05 -20.60
CA GLN A 135 8.55 10.98 -19.56
C GLN A 135 8.21 12.39 -19.05
N THR A 136 7.52 13.17 -19.88
CA THR A 136 7.13 14.56 -19.56
C THR A 136 6.34 14.69 -18.26
N TRP A 137 5.51 13.67 -17.94
CA TRP A 137 4.81 13.60 -16.65
C TRP A 137 5.75 13.64 -15.43
N ALA A 138 6.99 13.15 -15.58
CA ALA A 138 8.03 13.12 -14.55
C ALA A 138 9.09 14.23 -14.72
N ALA A 139 8.83 15.26 -15.53
CA ALA A 139 9.70 16.43 -15.66
C ALA A 139 9.30 17.52 -14.66
N ARG A 140 10.28 18.13 -13.97
CA ARG A 140 10.05 19.30 -13.10
C ARG A 140 11.02 20.43 -13.40
N PRO A 141 10.81 21.15 -14.52
CA PRO A 141 11.69 22.23 -14.93
C PRO A 141 11.74 23.40 -13.96
N LEU A 142 10.70 23.60 -13.13
CA LEU A 142 10.65 24.70 -12.14
C LEU A 142 11.82 24.70 -11.14
N HIS A 143 12.46 23.54 -10.88
CA HIS A 143 13.62 23.44 -10.00
C HIS A 143 14.94 23.74 -10.72
N HIS A 144 14.94 23.82 -12.04
CA HIS A 144 16.13 24.13 -12.81
C HIS A 144 16.46 25.64 -12.73
N VAL A 145 17.75 25.99 -12.71
CA VAL A 145 18.21 27.39 -12.67
C VAL A 145 17.65 28.25 -13.80
N SER A 146 17.43 27.68 -15.00
CA SER A 146 16.84 28.41 -16.13
C SER A 146 15.37 28.79 -15.93
N GLN A 147 14.69 28.20 -14.93
CA GLN A 147 13.32 28.53 -14.53
C GLN A 147 13.29 29.23 -13.16
N GLY A 148 14.45 29.66 -12.64
CA GLY A 148 14.59 30.33 -11.35
C GLY A 148 14.60 29.37 -10.15
N GLY A 149 14.78 28.07 -10.36
CA GLY A 149 14.99 27.08 -9.31
C GLY A 149 16.46 26.96 -8.86
N PRO A 150 16.75 26.15 -7.83
CA PRO A 150 18.08 26.09 -7.22
C PRO A 150 19.08 25.17 -7.91
N ALA A 151 18.66 24.29 -8.83
CA ALA A 151 19.47 23.18 -9.31
C ALA A 151 19.89 23.30 -10.78
N GLN A 152 21.14 23.00 -11.10
CA GLN A 152 21.62 22.89 -12.48
C GLN A 152 21.38 21.50 -13.09
N SER A 153 21.18 20.48 -12.26
CA SER A 153 20.98 19.10 -12.68
C SER A 153 20.27 18.29 -11.59
N ILE A 154 19.90 17.04 -11.90
CA ILE A 154 19.39 16.11 -10.88
C ILE A 154 20.44 15.84 -9.79
N ALA A 155 21.72 15.74 -10.14
CA ALA A 155 22.78 15.57 -9.15
C ALA A 155 22.87 16.78 -8.21
N ASP A 156 22.82 17.99 -8.76
CA ASP A 156 22.82 19.24 -7.97
C ASP A 156 21.54 19.39 -7.12
N PHE A 157 20.41 18.83 -7.56
CA PHE A 157 19.20 18.78 -6.74
C PHE A 157 19.39 17.95 -5.45
N PHE A 158 20.02 16.78 -5.57
CA PHE A 158 20.22 15.87 -4.43
C PHE A 158 21.45 16.20 -3.59
N ASP A 159 22.52 16.68 -4.21
CA ASP A 159 23.81 16.90 -3.55
C ASP A 159 23.99 18.35 -3.10
N GLY A 160 23.35 19.30 -3.80
CA GLY A 160 23.48 20.74 -3.55
C GLY A 160 22.67 21.24 -2.36
N GLU A 161 23.30 22.04 -1.49
CA GLU A 161 22.67 22.52 -0.25
C GLU A 161 21.50 23.48 -0.51
N ALA A 162 21.54 24.28 -1.59
CA ALA A 162 20.44 25.18 -1.94
C ALA A 162 19.14 24.41 -2.25
N SER A 163 19.26 23.30 -2.98
CA SER A 163 18.15 22.40 -3.32
C SER A 163 17.65 21.64 -2.09
N ARG A 164 18.57 21.13 -1.26
CA ARG A 164 18.23 20.50 0.03
C ARG A 164 17.44 21.45 0.92
N GLU A 165 17.89 22.69 1.08
CA GLU A 165 17.19 23.68 1.90
C GLU A 165 15.85 24.08 1.32
N GLN A 166 15.72 24.14 -0.02
CA GLN A 166 14.41 24.31 -0.66
C GLN A 166 13.46 23.16 -0.31
N PHE A 167 13.94 21.91 -0.34
CA PHE A 167 13.14 20.76 0.04
C PHE A 167 12.76 20.77 1.52
N ARG A 168 13.67 21.18 2.42
CA ARG A 168 13.35 21.38 3.84
C ARG A 168 12.27 22.45 4.04
N ARG A 169 12.30 23.55 3.28
CA ARG A 169 11.20 24.54 3.29
C ARG A 169 9.87 23.92 2.89
N LYS A 170 9.86 23.04 1.88
CA LYS A 170 8.65 22.30 1.46
C LYS A 170 8.12 21.42 2.58
N ILE A 171 8.99 20.64 3.23
CA ILE A 171 8.64 19.83 4.41
C ILE A 171 8.00 20.70 5.49
N ARG A 172 8.65 21.81 5.87
CA ARG A 172 8.13 22.71 6.92
C ARG A 172 6.78 23.32 6.54
N TRP A 173 6.58 23.68 5.27
CA TRP A 173 5.32 24.21 4.79
C TRP A 173 4.18 23.20 4.91
N PHE A 174 4.40 21.95 4.48
CA PHE A 174 3.40 20.89 4.67
C PHE A 174 3.17 20.60 6.16
N ALA A 175 4.22 20.61 6.99
CA ALA A 175 4.11 20.37 8.42
C ALA A 175 3.27 21.42 9.14
N ALA A 176 3.47 22.69 8.81
CA ALA A 176 2.71 23.80 9.38
C ALA A 176 1.19 23.66 9.11
N ARG A 177 0.81 23.12 7.95
CA ARG A 177 -0.61 22.95 7.58
C ARG A 177 -1.21 21.61 8.02
N TYR A 178 -0.45 20.53 7.94
CA TYR A 178 -0.98 19.17 8.01
C TYR A 178 -0.43 18.30 9.17
N GLY A 179 0.53 18.78 9.96
CA GLY A 179 1.18 17.98 11.02
C GLY A 179 0.27 17.54 12.18
N GLY A 180 -0.96 18.06 12.25
CA GLY A 180 -2.00 17.67 13.21
C GLY A 180 -3.03 16.68 12.70
N ARG A 181 -2.92 16.22 11.44
CA ARG A 181 -3.97 15.46 10.78
C ARG A 181 -3.80 13.96 11.02
N GLU A 182 -4.77 13.37 11.72
CA GLU A 182 -4.78 11.94 12.04
C GLU A 182 -5.06 11.07 10.81
N GLU A 183 -5.73 11.62 9.80
CA GLU A 183 -6.01 10.91 8.55
C GLU A 183 -4.73 10.54 7.79
N ILE A 184 -3.60 11.17 8.12
CA ILE A 184 -2.32 10.87 7.49
C ILE A 184 -1.74 9.59 8.09
N TYR A 185 -1.63 8.57 7.23
CA TYR A 185 -0.90 7.33 7.51
C TYR A 185 0.59 7.61 7.72
N GLY A 186 1.17 8.40 6.80
CA GLY A 186 2.59 8.74 6.81
C GLY A 186 2.99 9.58 5.61
N TRP A 187 4.22 10.08 5.66
CA TRP A 187 4.84 10.91 4.63
C TRP A 187 5.90 10.13 3.88
N GLU A 188 5.80 10.12 2.55
CA GLU A 188 6.79 9.54 1.68
C GLU A 188 7.52 10.65 0.92
N LEU A 189 8.84 10.68 1.01
CA LEU A 189 9.67 11.71 0.37
C LEU A 189 9.49 11.71 -1.15
N TRP A 190 9.68 10.55 -1.77
CA TRP A 190 9.67 10.39 -3.23
C TRP A 190 9.05 9.06 -3.64
N ASN A 191 8.36 9.03 -4.77
CA ASN A 191 8.01 7.81 -5.46
C ASN A 191 9.21 7.29 -6.27
N GLU A 192 9.65 6.06 -6.01
CA GLU A 192 10.68 5.38 -6.82
C GLU A 192 11.94 6.22 -7.04
N ILE A 193 12.55 6.70 -5.94
CA ILE A 193 13.66 7.68 -6.04
C ILE A 193 14.85 7.19 -6.88
N ASN A 194 15.09 5.88 -6.94
CA ASN A 194 16.13 5.28 -7.78
C ASN A 194 15.83 5.29 -9.30
N ALA A 195 14.69 5.84 -9.72
CA ALA A 195 14.40 6.10 -11.13
C ALA A 195 15.01 7.43 -11.64
N VAL A 196 15.55 8.26 -10.74
CA VAL A 196 16.32 9.46 -11.09
C VAL A 196 17.70 9.08 -11.63
N ARG A 197 18.33 10.00 -12.38
CA ARG A 197 19.70 9.82 -12.88
C ARG A 197 20.59 10.95 -12.38
N GLY A 198 21.42 10.64 -11.40
CA GLY A 198 22.40 11.56 -10.81
C GLY A 198 22.18 11.77 -9.31
N GLY A 199 23.26 12.18 -8.64
CA GLY A 199 23.28 12.45 -7.20
C GLY A 199 23.28 11.21 -6.31
N ASP A 200 23.66 11.40 -5.05
CA ASP A 200 23.51 10.36 -4.02
C ASP A 200 22.13 10.47 -3.35
N TYR A 201 21.12 9.95 -4.04
CA TYR A 201 19.75 9.99 -3.54
C TYR A 201 19.56 9.21 -2.23
N LEU A 202 20.44 8.26 -1.88
CA LEU A 202 20.34 7.54 -0.60
C LEU A 202 20.89 8.38 0.55
N ALA A 203 22.02 9.06 0.36
CA ALA A 203 22.52 10.03 1.34
C ALA A 203 21.51 11.18 1.53
N TRP A 204 20.92 11.67 0.43
CA TRP A 204 19.84 12.65 0.50
C TRP A 204 18.61 12.10 1.25
N THR A 205 18.22 10.84 0.98
CA THR A 205 17.09 10.18 1.66
C THR A 205 17.32 10.13 3.16
N GLU A 206 18.52 9.75 3.62
CA GLU A 206 18.84 9.69 5.06
C GLU A 206 18.65 11.06 5.73
N ILE A 207 19.18 12.12 5.12
CA ILE A 207 19.05 13.50 5.61
C ILE A 207 17.57 13.91 5.66
N MET A 208 16.82 13.69 4.58
CA MET A 208 15.44 14.18 4.49
C MET A 208 14.44 13.36 5.30
N LEU A 209 14.73 12.09 5.59
CA LEU A 209 13.95 11.29 6.52
C LEU A 209 14.08 11.80 7.96
N GLU A 210 15.24 12.31 8.37
CA GLU A 210 15.39 12.99 9.65
C GLU A 210 14.56 14.28 9.70
N GLU A 211 14.58 15.08 8.64
CA GLU A 211 13.80 16.32 8.54
C GLU A 211 12.29 16.05 8.57
N LEU A 212 11.81 15.04 7.85
CA LEU A 212 10.42 14.59 7.93
C LEU A 212 10.06 14.18 9.37
N ARG A 213 10.91 13.39 10.03
CA ARG A 213 10.64 12.93 11.40
C ARG A 213 10.56 14.08 12.40
N ARG A 214 11.43 15.08 12.27
CA ARG A 214 11.39 16.30 13.11
C ARG A 214 10.11 17.11 12.87
N SER A 215 9.69 17.21 11.61
CA SER A 215 8.53 18.01 11.19
C SER A 215 7.19 17.30 11.42
N PHE A 216 7.17 15.97 11.40
CA PHE A 216 5.99 15.12 11.57
C PHE A 216 6.20 14.05 12.65
N PRO A 217 6.42 14.44 13.93
CA PRO A 217 6.85 13.51 14.99
C PRO A 217 5.80 12.45 15.37
N ARG A 218 4.57 12.57 14.86
CA ARG A 218 3.46 11.65 15.14
C ARG A 218 3.09 10.75 13.96
N ASN A 219 3.65 10.97 12.78
CA ASN A 219 3.35 10.19 11.58
C ASN A 219 4.52 9.27 11.23
N LEU A 220 4.24 8.21 10.47
CA LEU A 220 5.28 7.43 9.82
C LEU A 220 5.99 8.27 8.76
N VAL A 221 7.29 8.09 8.60
CA VAL A 221 8.11 8.71 7.54
C VAL A 221 8.85 7.65 6.75
N MET A 222 8.83 7.77 5.43
CA MET A 222 9.32 6.72 4.55
C MET A 222 9.84 7.21 3.20
N GLN A 223 10.52 6.31 2.50
CA GLN A 223 10.95 6.44 1.12
C GLN A 223 10.58 5.15 0.37
N SER A 224 10.30 5.21 -0.93
CA SER A 224 10.16 4.01 -1.79
C SER A 224 11.24 3.92 -2.86
N LEU A 225 11.46 2.72 -3.36
CA LEU A 225 12.26 2.44 -4.55
C LEU A 225 11.33 1.90 -5.65
N GLY A 226 11.73 2.04 -6.90
CA GLY A 226 11.05 1.48 -8.04
C GLY A 226 11.18 -0.03 -8.15
N SER A 227 10.49 -0.59 -9.13
CA SER A 227 10.29 -2.04 -9.30
C SER A 227 11.51 -2.89 -8.94
N PHE A 228 11.30 -3.88 -8.05
CA PHE A 228 12.26 -4.93 -7.76
C PHE A 228 12.08 -6.05 -8.79
N ASP A 229 12.60 -5.79 -9.98
CA ASP A 229 12.44 -6.57 -11.20
C ASP A 229 13.75 -7.12 -11.78
N THR A 230 14.89 -6.85 -11.13
CA THR A 230 16.23 -7.27 -11.54
C THR A 230 17.13 -7.53 -10.34
N GLU A 231 18.09 -8.43 -10.47
CA GLU A 231 19.11 -8.69 -9.44
C GLU A 231 19.94 -7.44 -9.09
N ARG A 232 20.14 -6.54 -10.06
CA ARG A 232 20.95 -5.33 -9.89
C ARG A 232 20.42 -4.38 -8.80
N VAL A 233 19.12 -4.41 -8.49
CA VAL A 233 18.54 -3.52 -7.47
C VAL A 233 18.55 -4.14 -6.06
N ARG A 234 18.99 -5.39 -5.90
CA ARG A 234 18.96 -6.12 -4.62
C ARG A 234 19.74 -5.39 -3.52
N ASP A 235 20.94 -4.89 -3.82
CA ASP A 235 21.78 -4.19 -2.85
C ASP A 235 21.21 -2.82 -2.43
N VAL A 236 20.65 -2.06 -3.38
CA VAL A 236 19.98 -0.80 -3.03
C VAL A 236 18.73 -1.05 -2.19
N TYR A 237 17.95 -2.08 -2.50
CA TYR A 237 16.82 -2.51 -1.69
C TYR A 237 17.23 -2.92 -0.28
N ARG A 238 18.36 -3.64 -0.14
CA ARG A 238 18.92 -4.00 1.18
C ARG A 238 19.30 -2.74 1.96
N LYS A 239 20.07 -1.82 1.38
CA LYS A 239 20.48 -0.57 2.05
C LYS A 239 19.26 0.26 2.46
N HIS A 240 18.28 0.43 1.57
CA HIS A 240 17.05 1.16 1.84
C HIS A 240 16.18 0.53 2.93
N SER A 241 16.03 -0.80 2.92
CA SER A 241 15.23 -1.53 3.92
C SER A 241 15.84 -1.45 5.32
N LEU A 242 17.18 -1.47 5.40
CA LEU A 242 17.94 -1.37 6.66
C LEU A 242 18.13 0.06 7.18
N MET A 243 17.82 1.07 6.37
CA MET A 243 18.02 2.48 6.70
C MET A 243 17.23 2.88 7.95
N ARG A 244 17.92 3.31 9.03
CA ARG A 244 17.30 3.55 10.36
C ARG A 244 16.16 4.58 10.32
N GLY A 245 16.33 5.65 9.53
CA GLY A 245 15.35 6.73 9.42
C GLY A 245 14.10 6.39 8.61
N ASN A 246 14.06 5.24 7.93
CA ASN A 246 12.93 4.82 7.10
C ASN A 246 12.04 3.87 7.92
N ASP A 247 10.83 4.30 8.29
CA ASP A 247 10.00 3.54 9.24
C ASP A 247 9.47 2.22 8.65
N LEU A 248 9.39 2.11 7.32
CA LEU A 248 8.86 0.94 6.61
C LEU A 248 9.87 0.43 5.57
N ALA A 249 10.02 -0.88 5.48
CA ALA A 249 10.67 -1.53 4.34
C ALA A 249 9.62 -1.74 3.23
N GLN A 250 9.65 -0.88 2.22
CA GLN A 250 8.69 -0.92 1.12
C GLN A 250 9.30 -1.60 -0.11
N VAL A 251 8.53 -2.43 -0.79
CA VAL A 251 8.90 -3.04 -2.08
C VAL A 251 7.83 -2.82 -3.12
N HIS A 252 8.27 -2.51 -4.34
CA HIS A 252 7.43 -2.47 -5.53
C HIS A 252 7.76 -3.70 -6.37
N ARG A 253 6.78 -4.52 -6.74
CA ARG A 253 7.00 -5.64 -7.67
C ARG A 253 5.73 -5.97 -8.43
N TYR A 254 5.88 -6.21 -9.72
CA TYR A 254 4.78 -6.39 -10.65
C TYR A 254 4.90 -7.69 -11.42
N LEU A 255 3.75 -8.19 -11.89
CA LEU A 255 3.71 -9.05 -13.06
C LEU A 255 4.19 -8.21 -14.27
N ASP A 256 5.40 -8.46 -14.73
CA ASP A 256 6.03 -7.75 -15.85
C ASP A 256 6.83 -8.77 -16.68
N LEU A 257 6.34 -9.11 -17.86
CA LEU A 257 7.00 -10.05 -18.78
C LEU A 257 8.29 -9.50 -19.40
N GLY A 258 8.61 -8.23 -19.17
CA GLY A 258 9.87 -7.59 -19.55
C GLY A 258 10.87 -7.47 -18.39
N ALA A 259 10.51 -7.88 -17.17
CA ALA A 259 11.41 -7.91 -16.02
C ALA A 259 12.51 -8.97 -16.21
N SER A 260 13.68 -8.73 -15.60
CA SER A 260 14.79 -9.69 -15.63
C SER A 260 14.63 -10.84 -14.63
N LEU A 261 13.86 -10.65 -13.56
CA LEU A 261 13.55 -11.71 -12.60
C LEU A 261 12.40 -12.57 -13.11
N GLU A 262 12.66 -13.87 -13.29
CA GLU A 262 11.66 -14.87 -13.74
C GLU A 262 10.41 -14.91 -12.85
N VAL A 263 10.57 -14.65 -11.55
CA VAL A 263 9.43 -14.63 -10.61
C VAL A 263 8.37 -13.60 -11.03
N CYS A 264 8.77 -12.50 -11.68
CA CYS A 264 7.86 -11.46 -12.17
C CYS A 264 7.01 -11.91 -13.35
N HIS A 265 7.22 -13.10 -13.94
CA HIS A 265 6.42 -13.62 -15.06
C HIS A 265 5.40 -14.67 -14.60
N GLY A 266 5.58 -15.18 -13.38
CA GLY A 266 4.83 -16.29 -12.81
C GLY A 266 3.48 -15.92 -12.21
N PRO A 267 2.88 -16.82 -11.41
CA PRO A 267 1.66 -16.54 -10.64
C PRO A 267 1.85 -15.34 -9.70
N VAL A 268 0.82 -14.50 -9.61
CA VAL A 268 0.88 -13.23 -8.87
C VAL A 268 1.05 -13.44 -7.37
N ASP A 269 0.47 -14.51 -6.82
CA ASP A 269 0.63 -14.83 -5.41
C ASP A 269 2.09 -15.19 -5.06
N ILE A 270 2.78 -15.90 -5.97
CA ILE A 270 4.20 -16.23 -5.80
C ILE A 270 5.06 -14.96 -5.82
N LEU A 271 4.94 -14.11 -6.86
CA LEU A 271 5.78 -12.92 -6.98
C LEU A 271 5.56 -11.93 -5.84
N ALA A 272 4.32 -11.80 -5.38
CA ALA A 272 3.95 -10.92 -4.28
C ALA A 272 4.48 -11.45 -2.93
N ALA A 273 4.36 -12.76 -2.66
CA ALA A 273 4.93 -13.38 -1.47
C ALA A 273 6.46 -13.36 -1.48
N ASP A 274 7.08 -13.57 -2.64
CA ASP A 274 8.53 -13.54 -2.82
C ASP A 274 9.11 -12.17 -2.46
N ALA A 275 8.51 -11.08 -2.93
CA ALA A 275 8.95 -9.72 -2.61
C ALA A 275 9.00 -9.45 -1.09
N VAL A 276 8.01 -9.95 -0.35
CA VAL A 276 7.97 -9.83 1.12
C VAL A 276 9.06 -10.68 1.78
N ARG A 277 9.27 -11.92 1.31
CA ARG A 277 10.29 -12.83 1.84
C ARG A 277 11.70 -12.30 1.59
N GLU A 278 11.94 -11.71 0.43
CA GLU A 278 13.21 -11.08 0.08
C GLU A 278 13.57 -9.97 1.08
N LEU A 279 12.65 -9.04 1.32
CA LEU A 279 12.85 -8.00 2.32
C LEU A 279 12.98 -8.56 3.74
N ALA A 280 12.19 -9.58 4.09
CA ALA A 280 12.28 -10.23 5.40
C ALA A 280 13.65 -10.90 5.61
N GLY A 281 14.26 -11.44 4.55
CA GLY A 281 15.60 -12.01 4.55
C GLY A 281 16.69 -11.01 4.93
N TYR A 282 16.49 -9.72 4.68
CA TYR A 282 17.38 -8.66 5.15
C TYR A 282 17.27 -8.40 6.66
N LYS A 283 16.22 -8.91 7.32
CA LYS A 283 15.93 -8.69 8.75
C LYS A 283 15.85 -7.21 9.12
N PRO A 284 14.96 -6.41 8.47
CA PRO A 284 14.98 -4.96 8.60
C PRO A 284 14.49 -4.44 9.97
N GLY A 285 13.97 -5.31 10.84
CA GLY A 285 13.54 -4.93 12.20
C GLY A 285 12.38 -3.94 12.22
N LYS A 286 11.61 -3.84 11.13
CA LYS A 286 10.53 -2.89 10.92
C LYS A 286 9.45 -3.51 10.02
N PRO A 287 8.28 -2.88 9.85
CA PRO A 287 7.21 -3.41 9.02
C PRO A 287 7.62 -3.48 7.54
N ILE A 288 7.22 -4.56 6.87
CA ILE A 288 7.39 -4.74 5.43
C ILE A 288 6.04 -4.54 4.75
N LEU A 289 6.03 -3.83 3.61
CA LEU A 289 4.85 -3.67 2.76
C LEU A 289 5.19 -3.87 1.29
N LEU A 290 4.36 -4.62 0.58
CA LEU A 290 4.29 -4.57 -0.88
C LEU A 290 3.51 -3.30 -1.26
N ALA A 291 4.23 -2.19 -1.38
CA ALA A 291 3.69 -0.84 -1.49
C ALA A 291 3.23 -0.48 -2.92
N GLU A 292 3.70 -1.23 -3.92
CA GLU A 292 3.12 -1.25 -5.25
C GLU A 292 3.19 -2.63 -5.87
N SER A 293 2.10 -3.03 -6.52
CA SER A 293 2.03 -4.26 -7.31
C SER A 293 0.89 -4.23 -8.32
N GLY A 294 0.67 -5.35 -8.99
CA GLY A 294 -0.28 -5.53 -10.06
C GLY A 294 0.41 -6.13 -11.27
N ALA A 295 -0.03 -5.72 -12.45
CA ALA A 295 0.50 -6.18 -13.72
C ALA A 295 0.71 -4.98 -14.64
N VAL A 296 1.78 -5.02 -15.41
CA VAL A 296 2.15 -3.99 -16.39
C VAL A 296 2.48 -4.65 -17.72
N GLU A 297 2.35 -3.89 -18.80
CA GLU A 297 2.98 -4.26 -20.06
C GLU A 297 4.51 -4.24 -19.91
N PRO A 298 5.24 -5.04 -20.73
CA PRO A 298 6.69 -5.21 -20.59
C PRO A 298 7.45 -3.91 -20.34
N LYS A 299 8.32 -3.90 -19.31
CA LYS A 299 9.14 -2.75 -18.91
C LYS A 299 8.32 -1.51 -18.51
N HIS A 300 7.20 -1.73 -17.83
CA HIS A 300 6.31 -0.66 -17.35
C HIS A 300 5.84 0.30 -18.47
N THR A 301 5.58 -0.22 -19.67
CA THR A 301 5.16 0.60 -20.82
C THR A 301 3.69 1.03 -20.75
N GLY A 302 2.90 0.44 -19.85
CA GLY A 302 1.52 0.81 -19.56
C GLY A 302 0.79 -0.22 -18.70
N PRO A 303 -0.51 -0.01 -18.43
CA PRO A 303 -1.35 -0.99 -17.74
C PRO A 303 -1.46 -2.29 -18.53
N PHE A 304 -1.46 -3.42 -17.83
CA PHE A 304 -1.56 -4.75 -18.44
C PHE A 304 -2.82 -4.92 -19.29
N LYS A 305 -2.67 -5.35 -20.53
CA LYS A 305 -3.79 -5.46 -21.48
C LYS A 305 -4.87 -6.43 -21.02
N LEU A 306 -4.50 -7.50 -20.30
CA LEU A 306 -5.47 -8.49 -19.82
C LEU A 306 -6.30 -8.02 -18.62
N TYR A 307 -6.06 -6.82 -18.09
CA TYR A 307 -6.96 -6.25 -17.08
C TYR A 307 -8.40 -6.15 -17.57
N ALA A 308 -8.64 -5.88 -18.86
CA ALA A 308 -10.00 -5.81 -19.38
C ALA A 308 -10.75 -7.17 -19.27
N ALA A 309 -10.02 -8.29 -19.28
CA ALA A 309 -10.57 -9.63 -19.13
C ALA A 309 -10.78 -10.02 -17.66
N ASP A 310 -10.00 -9.46 -16.73
CA ASP A 310 -10.05 -9.82 -15.31
C ASP A 310 -11.22 -9.13 -14.56
N ARG A 311 -12.44 -9.58 -14.87
CA ARG A 311 -13.68 -9.12 -14.22
C ARG A 311 -13.89 -9.71 -12.83
N ALA A 312 -13.21 -10.80 -12.50
CA ALA A 312 -13.24 -11.39 -11.17
C ALA A 312 -12.28 -10.66 -10.22
N GLY A 313 -11.16 -10.14 -10.73
CA GLY A 313 -10.13 -9.47 -9.96
C GLY A 313 -9.09 -10.44 -9.38
N ILE A 314 -8.68 -11.46 -10.13
CA ILE A 314 -7.75 -12.49 -9.63
C ILE A 314 -6.35 -11.93 -9.34
N ILE A 315 -5.89 -10.96 -10.14
CA ILE A 315 -4.60 -10.29 -9.88
C ILE A 315 -4.71 -9.48 -8.58
N LEU A 316 -5.79 -8.71 -8.42
CA LEU A 316 -6.05 -7.95 -7.19
C LEU A 316 -6.15 -8.88 -5.97
N HIS A 317 -6.85 -10.01 -6.10
CA HIS A 317 -7.01 -10.98 -5.04
C HIS A 317 -5.65 -11.47 -4.53
N ASP A 318 -4.76 -11.88 -5.43
CA ASP A 318 -3.45 -12.38 -5.05
C ASP A 318 -2.55 -11.27 -4.45
N VAL A 319 -2.62 -10.05 -4.98
CA VAL A 319 -1.92 -8.89 -4.41
C VAL A 319 -2.41 -8.56 -3.00
N LEU A 320 -3.69 -8.70 -2.71
CA LEU A 320 -4.22 -8.42 -1.37
C LEU A 320 -3.78 -9.48 -0.35
N PHE A 321 -3.89 -10.76 -0.70
CA PHE A 321 -3.71 -11.86 0.25
C PHE A 321 -2.25 -12.28 0.42
N ALA A 322 -1.53 -12.53 -0.68
CA ALA A 322 -0.23 -13.19 -0.63
C ALA A 322 0.81 -12.45 0.24
N PRO A 323 0.95 -11.11 0.16
CA PRO A 323 1.92 -10.39 0.99
C PRO A 323 1.65 -10.54 2.49
N PHE A 324 0.39 -10.40 2.92
CA PHE A 324 0.02 -10.49 4.33
C PHE A 324 0.34 -11.89 4.88
N PHE A 325 -0.05 -12.94 4.15
CA PHE A 325 0.24 -14.33 4.52
C PHE A 325 1.73 -14.70 4.38
N ALA A 326 2.54 -13.89 3.69
CA ALA A 326 4.01 -13.99 3.67
C ALA A 326 4.69 -13.21 4.82
N GLY A 327 3.93 -12.48 5.66
CA GLY A 327 4.45 -11.75 6.83
C GLY A 327 4.49 -10.23 6.68
N SER A 328 3.90 -9.66 5.63
CA SER A 328 3.72 -8.22 5.47
C SER A 328 2.84 -7.63 6.58
N ALA A 329 3.02 -6.35 6.88
CA ALA A 329 2.24 -5.62 7.88
C ALA A 329 0.81 -5.31 7.43
N GLY A 330 0.52 -5.47 6.14
CA GLY A 330 -0.80 -5.27 5.54
C GLY A 330 -0.95 -5.96 4.19
N SER A 331 -2.07 -5.69 3.52
CA SER A 331 -2.29 -6.18 2.15
C SER A 331 -1.28 -5.56 1.19
N GLY A 332 -1.07 -6.20 0.04
CA GLY A 332 -0.39 -5.52 -1.07
C GLY A 332 -1.22 -4.35 -1.60
N GLN A 333 -0.55 -3.37 -2.18
CA GLN A 333 -1.14 -2.13 -2.67
C GLN A 333 -1.11 -2.14 -4.19
N ILE A 334 -2.25 -2.42 -4.83
CA ILE A 334 -2.35 -2.43 -6.29
C ILE A 334 -2.07 -1.02 -6.85
N TRP A 335 -1.34 -0.94 -7.97
CA TRP A 335 -0.96 0.31 -8.62
C TRP A 335 -2.10 0.91 -9.44
N HIS A 336 -2.75 0.13 -10.31
CA HIS A 336 -3.75 0.63 -11.25
C HIS A 336 -5.15 0.70 -10.62
N TRP A 337 -5.42 1.73 -9.80
CA TRP A 337 -6.76 1.94 -9.23
C TRP A 337 -7.81 2.30 -10.26
N ASP A 338 -7.44 3.09 -11.25
CA ASP A 338 -8.34 3.63 -12.27
C ASP A 338 -8.49 2.65 -13.43
N ALA A 339 -7.37 2.21 -14.01
CA ALA A 339 -7.34 1.37 -15.20
C ALA A 339 -7.78 -0.07 -14.95
N TYR A 340 -7.77 -0.53 -13.70
CA TYR A 340 -8.12 -1.90 -13.33
C TYR A 340 -9.20 -1.96 -12.24
N VAL A 341 -8.94 -1.49 -11.02
CA VAL A 341 -9.88 -1.66 -9.89
C VAL A 341 -11.23 -0.98 -10.13
N ALA A 342 -11.22 0.33 -10.39
CA ALA A 342 -12.41 1.13 -10.64
C ALA A 342 -13.07 0.73 -11.96
N ARG A 343 -12.28 0.58 -13.03
CA ARG A 343 -12.77 0.20 -14.37
C ARG A 343 -13.51 -1.14 -14.39
N ASN A 344 -13.12 -2.08 -13.54
CA ASN A 344 -13.77 -3.39 -13.42
C ASN A 344 -14.68 -3.52 -12.19
N ASN A 345 -14.87 -2.47 -11.41
CA ASN A 345 -15.68 -2.48 -10.19
C ASN A 345 -15.26 -3.59 -9.19
N LEU A 346 -13.94 -3.72 -8.94
CA LEU A 346 -13.35 -4.82 -8.17
C LEU A 346 -13.34 -4.59 -6.65
N TRP A 347 -14.06 -3.58 -6.15
CA TRP A 347 -14.01 -3.17 -4.74
C TRP A 347 -14.34 -4.31 -3.76
N LYS A 348 -15.19 -5.27 -4.17
CA LYS A 348 -15.53 -6.46 -3.37
C LYS A 348 -14.33 -7.33 -2.97
N GLN A 349 -13.21 -7.27 -3.70
CA GLN A 349 -11.99 -8.01 -3.33
C GLN A 349 -11.41 -7.52 -2.00
N PHE A 350 -11.54 -6.22 -1.71
CA PHE A 350 -11.16 -5.67 -0.40
C PHE A 350 -12.03 -6.22 0.72
N ALA A 351 -13.33 -6.45 0.48
CA ALA A 351 -14.24 -7.00 1.48
C ALA A 351 -13.84 -8.43 1.87
N GLY A 352 -13.47 -9.26 0.89
CA GLY A 352 -12.97 -10.61 1.14
C GLY A 352 -11.70 -10.62 2.01
N PHE A 353 -10.75 -9.71 1.74
CA PHE A 353 -9.53 -9.60 2.57
C PHE A 353 -9.83 -9.02 3.95
N ALA A 354 -10.61 -7.95 4.04
CA ALA A 354 -10.99 -7.31 5.30
C ALA A 354 -11.72 -8.30 6.23
N GLU A 355 -12.57 -9.15 5.66
CA GLU A 355 -13.23 -10.25 6.36
C GLU A 355 -12.24 -11.28 6.91
N ALA A 356 -11.26 -11.69 6.11
CA ALA A 356 -10.24 -12.67 6.51
C ALA A 356 -9.40 -12.18 7.71
N VAL A 357 -9.09 -10.88 7.76
CA VAL A 357 -8.26 -10.28 8.82
C VAL A 357 -9.06 -9.65 9.96
N ARG A 358 -10.39 -9.75 9.93
CA ARG A 358 -11.26 -9.08 10.90
C ARG A 358 -10.98 -9.54 12.33
N GLY A 359 -10.75 -8.57 13.21
CA GLY A 359 -10.49 -8.79 14.63
C GLY A 359 -9.15 -9.47 14.92
N LEU A 360 -8.20 -9.45 13.97
CA LEU A 360 -6.82 -9.85 14.26
C LEU A 360 -6.06 -8.74 15.00
N ASP A 361 -5.14 -9.15 15.86
CA ASP A 361 -4.11 -8.29 16.45
C ASP A 361 -2.73 -8.87 16.11
N PRO A 362 -2.22 -8.62 14.89
CA PRO A 362 -0.95 -9.20 14.44
C PRO A 362 0.23 -8.97 15.39
N PRO A 363 0.42 -7.77 15.99
CA PRO A 363 1.46 -7.59 16.99
C PRO A 363 1.35 -8.51 18.21
N ALA A 364 0.14 -8.83 18.67
CA ALA A 364 -0.06 -9.76 19.78
C ALA A 364 0.13 -11.24 19.37
N GLU A 365 -0.18 -11.57 18.12
CA GLU A 365 -0.08 -12.94 17.60
C GLU A 365 1.37 -13.36 17.36
N LYS A 366 2.27 -12.41 17.09
CA LYS A 366 3.67 -12.69 16.72
C LYS A 366 3.78 -13.73 15.61
N PHE A 367 3.00 -13.56 14.54
CA PHE A 367 2.89 -14.55 13.47
C PHE A 367 4.26 -14.97 12.92
N THR A 368 4.37 -16.27 12.63
CA THR A 368 5.48 -16.84 11.85
C THR A 368 4.91 -17.33 10.51
N PRO A 369 5.36 -16.76 9.38
CA PRO A 369 4.91 -17.18 8.06
C PRO A 369 5.61 -18.46 7.61
N SER A 370 4.88 -19.33 6.91
CA SER A 370 5.44 -20.47 6.16
C SER A 370 4.57 -20.76 4.94
N VAL A 371 5.10 -21.51 3.98
CA VAL A 371 4.33 -22.00 2.83
C VAL A 371 4.59 -23.48 2.63
N GLU A 372 3.56 -24.21 2.26
CA GLU A 372 3.66 -25.61 1.86
C GLU A 372 2.66 -25.91 0.73
N GLU A 373 2.90 -26.98 -0.01
CA GLU A 373 1.92 -27.51 -0.95
C GLU A 373 1.18 -28.71 -0.34
N GLN A 374 -0.13 -28.70 -0.46
CA GLN A 374 -0.99 -29.84 -0.13
C GLN A 374 -1.84 -30.19 -1.35
N GLY A 375 -1.33 -31.11 -2.18
CA GLY A 375 -1.97 -31.49 -3.43
C GLY A 375 -2.04 -30.33 -4.42
N ARG A 376 -3.26 -29.89 -4.75
CA ARG A 376 -3.53 -28.76 -5.67
C ARG A 376 -3.44 -27.39 -5.00
N LEU A 377 -3.34 -27.34 -3.66
CA LEU A 377 -3.35 -26.08 -2.92
C LEU A 377 -1.94 -25.67 -2.51
N ARG A 378 -1.60 -24.42 -2.82
CA ARG A 378 -0.50 -23.69 -2.18
C ARG A 378 -1.05 -23.06 -0.90
N VAL A 379 -0.51 -23.49 0.24
CA VAL A 379 -1.01 -23.12 1.56
C VAL A 379 -0.02 -22.15 2.21
N TYR A 380 -0.40 -20.87 2.25
CA TYR A 380 0.33 -19.85 3.01
C TYR A 380 -0.19 -19.81 4.43
N LYS A 381 0.68 -20.08 5.41
CA LYS A 381 0.35 -20.21 6.83
C LYS A 381 0.94 -19.06 7.62
N LEU A 382 0.12 -18.43 8.46
CA LEU A 382 0.55 -17.55 9.55
C LEU A 382 0.23 -18.24 10.87
N LYS A 383 1.26 -18.75 11.55
CA LYS A 383 1.12 -19.36 12.88
C LYS A 383 1.35 -18.31 13.96
N GLY A 384 0.29 -17.95 14.69
CA GLY A 384 0.32 -17.02 15.81
C GLY A 384 0.35 -17.73 17.16
N ARG A 385 0.22 -16.94 18.23
CA ARG A 385 0.13 -17.44 19.61
C ARG A 385 -1.25 -17.99 19.93
N LYS A 386 -2.30 -17.36 19.41
CA LYS A 386 -3.70 -17.72 19.67
C LYS A 386 -4.43 -18.11 18.39
N THR A 387 -4.02 -17.57 17.26
CA THR A 387 -4.67 -17.79 15.97
C THR A 387 -3.70 -18.41 14.99
N THR A 388 -4.13 -19.44 14.25
CA THR A 388 -3.48 -19.85 13.01
C THR A 388 -4.37 -19.49 11.82
N LEU A 389 -3.77 -18.88 10.81
CA LEU A 389 -4.44 -18.57 9.54
C LEU A 389 -3.78 -19.35 8.41
N LEU A 390 -4.58 -19.93 7.53
CA LEU A 390 -4.12 -20.55 6.29
C LEU A 390 -4.85 -19.90 5.12
N TRP A 391 -4.14 -19.32 4.17
CA TRP A 391 -4.71 -18.98 2.87
C TRP A 391 -4.33 -20.08 1.88
N CYS A 392 -5.34 -20.81 1.43
CA CYS A 392 -5.18 -21.97 0.57
C CYS A 392 -5.56 -21.56 -0.85
N ARG A 393 -4.58 -21.46 -1.73
CA ARG A 393 -4.73 -20.97 -3.10
C ARG A 393 -4.60 -22.13 -4.09
N ASP A 394 -5.59 -22.33 -4.94
CA ASP A 394 -5.51 -23.27 -6.06
C ASP A 394 -4.40 -22.82 -7.03
N LYS A 395 -3.39 -23.66 -7.21
CA LYS A 395 -2.23 -23.38 -8.07
C LYS A 395 -2.54 -23.41 -9.56
N GLU A 396 -3.66 -24.01 -9.96
CA GLU A 396 -4.09 -24.09 -11.36
C GLU A 396 -4.81 -22.81 -11.81
N ASN A 397 -5.24 -21.95 -10.89
CA ASN A 397 -5.91 -20.68 -11.18
C ASN A 397 -4.89 -19.55 -11.17
N THR A 398 -4.21 -19.34 -12.30
CA THR A 398 -3.21 -18.28 -12.51
C THR A 398 -3.72 -17.22 -13.49
N TRP A 399 -2.99 -16.11 -13.61
CA TRP A 399 -3.26 -15.12 -14.66
C TRP A 399 -3.19 -15.74 -16.06
N ARG A 400 -2.30 -16.72 -16.29
CA ARG A 400 -2.18 -17.42 -17.57
C ARG A 400 -3.40 -18.28 -17.85
N SER A 401 -3.80 -19.12 -16.90
CA SER A 401 -4.94 -20.01 -17.12
C SER A 401 -6.25 -19.23 -17.31
N GLU A 402 -6.53 -18.26 -16.44
CA GLU A 402 -7.83 -17.59 -16.44
C GLU A 402 -7.91 -16.43 -17.43
N LEU A 403 -6.84 -15.65 -17.61
CA LEU A 403 -6.87 -14.44 -18.44
C LEU A 403 -6.28 -14.65 -19.83
N GLU A 404 -5.13 -15.32 -19.94
CA GLU A 404 -4.48 -15.58 -21.22
C GLU A 404 -5.17 -16.73 -21.98
N GLN A 405 -5.52 -17.82 -21.28
CA GLN A 405 -6.11 -19.02 -21.87
C GLN A 405 -7.64 -19.06 -21.76
N GLY A 406 -8.26 -18.14 -21.01
CA GLY A 406 -9.71 -18.06 -20.85
C GLY A 406 -10.35 -19.26 -20.11
N LYS A 407 -9.57 -20.04 -19.35
CA LYS A 407 -10.09 -21.19 -18.61
C LYS A 407 -10.82 -20.71 -17.36
N ALA A 408 -12.11 -21.02 -17.27
CA ALA A 408 -12.89 -20.74 -16.07
C ALA A 408 -12.32 -21.51 -14.86
N PRO A 409 -12.40 -20.94 -13.64
CA PRO A 409 -11.96 -21.64 -12.44
C PRO A 409 -12.85 -22.85 -12.16
N GLU A 410 -12.23 -23.96 -11.77
CA GLU A 410 -12.96 -25.14 -11.32
C GLU A 410 -13.52 -24.91 -9.90
N THR A 411 -14.68 -25.50 -9.61
CA THR A 411 -15.16 -25.64 -8.23
C THR A 411 -14.57 -26.91 -7.64
N LEU A 412 -13.63 -26.74 -6.71
CA LEU A 412 -13.00 -27.86 -6.00
C LEU A 412 -13.96 -28.41 -4.95
N ARG A 413 -14.15 -29.73 -4.95
CA ARG A 413 -15.08 -30.45 -4.08
C ARG A 413 -14.35 -31.51 -3.26
N GLY A 414 -14.73 -31.65 -1.99
CA GLY A 414 -14.18 -32.70 -1.12
C GLY A 414 -12.67 -32.62 -0.87
N VAL A 415 -12.05 -31.44 -1.07
CA VAL A 415 -10.61 -31.26 -0.85
C VAL A 415 -10.30 -31.45 0.63
N VAL A 416 -9.30 -32.27 0.93
CA VAL A 416 -8.86 -32.56 2.29
C VAL A 416 -7.54 -31.88 2.58
N LEU A 417 -7.49 -31.07 3.64
CA LEU A 417 -6.27 -30.45 4.15
C LEU A 417 -5.85 -31.06 5.48
N LYS A 418 -4.55 -31.20 5.68
CA LYS A 418 -3.96 -31.47 6.99
C LYS A 418 -3.93 -30.17 7.79
N VAL A 419 -4.42 -30.23 9.02
CA VAL A 419 -4.44 -29.11 9.97
C VAL A 419 -3.97 -29.60 11.34
N GLU A 420 -3.22 -28.77 12.05
CA GLU A 420 -2.55 -29.15 13.30
C GLU A 420 -3.28 -28.55 14.50
N GLY A 421 -3.43 -29.32 15.57
CA GLY A 421 -3.80 -28.79 16.90
C GLY A 421 -5.22 -28.21 17.03
N ALA A 422 -6.11 -28.40 16.04
CA ALA A 422 -7.47 -27.87 16.05
C ALA A 422 -8.52 -28.98 16.14
N ARG A 423 -9.61 -28.73 16.90
CA ARG A 423 -10.81 -29.60 16.93
C ARG A 423 -11.84 -29.22 15.85
N SER A 424 -11.88 -27.93 15.50
CA SER A 424 -12.67 -27.39 14.42
C SER A 424 -11.94 -26.21 13.80
N VAL A 425 -12.20 -25.94 12.52
CA VAL A 425 -11.66 -24.77 11.83
C VAL A 425 -12.81 -23.99 11.21
N ARG A 426 -12.67 -22.66 11.18
CA ARG A 426 -13.57 -21.79 10.42
C ARG A 426 -12.97 -21.60 9.03
N VAL A 427 -13.75 -21.83 7.99
CA VAL A 427 -13.37 -21.65 6.58
C VAL A 427 -14.15 -20.47 6.02
N LEU A 428 -13.44 -19.46 5.54
CA LEU A 428 -13.97 -18.34 4.77
C LEU A 428 -13.75 -18.62 3.30
N ASP A 429 -14.83 -18.53 2.52
CA ASP A 429 -14.73 -18.29 1.08
C ASP A 429 -14.65 -16.76 0.86
N PRO A 430 -13.48 -16.20 0.50
CA PRO A 430 -13.31 -14.76 0.34
C PRO A 430 -14.05 -14.20 -0.88
N TRP A 431 -14.54 -15.04 -1.79
CA TRP A 431 -15.27 -14.63 -2.99
C TRP A 431 -16.76 -14.42 -2.72
N THR A 432 -17.30 -15.11 -1.70
CA THR A 432 -18.70 -14.99 -1.25
C THR A 432 -18.85 -14.32 0.11
N GLY A 433 -17.76 -14.21 0.89
CA GLY A 433 -17.78 -13.69 2.26
C GLY A 433 -18.35 -14.66 3.29
N LYS A 434 -18.63 -15.91 2.90
CA LYS A 434 -19.31 -16.89 3.76
C LYS A 434 -18.31 -17.64 4.64
N TRP A 435 -18.56 -17.62 5.96
CA TRP A 435 -17.90 -18.51 6.91
C TRP A 435 -18.65 -19.83 7.06
N THR A 436 -17.92 -20.93 7.19
CA THR A 436 -18.45 -22.24 7.55
C THR A 436 -17.51 -22.90 8.56
N THR A 437 -18.08 -23.47 9.63
CA THR A 437 -17.28 -24.21 10.63
C THR A 437 -17.30 -25.69 10.29
N VAL A 438 -16.12 -26.30 10.21
CA VAL A 438 -15.94 -27.71 9.88
C VAL A 438 -15.14 -28.40 10.98
N LYS A 439 -15.49 -29.65 11.28
CA LYS A 439 -14.81 -30.45 12.30
C LYS A 439 -13.51 -31.04 11.75
N VAL A 440 -12.50 -31.07 12.59
CA VAL A 440 -11.25 -31.77 12.29
C VAL A 440 -11.36 -33.22 12.74
N ARG A 441 -11.05 -34.16 11.85
CA ARG A 441 -11.02 -35.59 12.15
C ARG A 441 -9.62 -36.12 11.83
N GLN A 442 -8.95 -36.71 12.82
CA GLN A 442 -7.60 -37.27 12.66
C GLN A 442 -6.59 -36.27 12.04
N GLY A 443 -6.63 -35.00 12.48
CA GLY A 443 -5.75 -33.94 11.97
C GLY A 443 -6.05 -33.51 10.53
N ARG A 444 -7.22 -33.86 9.99
CA ARG A 444 -7.66 -33.50 8.64
C ARG A 444 -9.00 -32.79 8.64
N VAL A 445 -9.18 -31.91 7.67
CA VAL A 445 -10.43 -31.20 7.42
C VAL A 445 -10.82 -31.33 5.96
N THR A 446 -12.09 -31.68 5.71
CA THR A 446 -12.69 -31.58 4.38
C THR A 446 -13.22 -30.17 4.21
N LEU A 447 -12.72 -29.46 3.20
CA LEU A 447 -13.14 -28.11 2.88
C LEU A 447 -14.54 -28.11 2.27
N PRO A 448 -15.38 -27.10 2.56
CA PRO A 448 -16.54 -26.79 1.75
C PRO A 448 -16.13 -26.55 0.29
N ASP A 449 -17.07 -26.70 -0.64
CA ASP A 449 -16.83 -26.38 -2.04
C ASP A 449 -16.37 -24.94 -2.21
N PHE A 450 -15.36 -24.72 -3.03
CA PHE A 450 -14.83 -23.38 -3.32
C PHE A 450 -14.18 -23.31 -4.70
N SER A 451 -13.91 -22.09 -5.16
CA SER A 451 -13.10 -21.84 -6.36
C SER A 451 -11.96 -20.90 -6.01
N ARG A 452 -10.80 -21.05 -6.67
CA ARG A 452 -9.58 -20.24 -6.51
C ARG A 452 -8.92 -20.27 -5.14
N SER A 453 -9.61 -19.90 -4.06
CA SER A 453 -9.01 -19.82 -2.73
C SER A 453 -10.01 -19.88 -1.58
N VAL A 454 -9.53 -20.27 -0.40
CA VAL A 454 -10.22 -20.14 0.90
C VAL A 454 -9.25 -19.71 1.99
N VAL A 455 -9.77 -19.14 3.07
CA VAL A 455 -9.01 -18.88 4.30
C VAL A 455 -9.51 -19.76 5.44
N LEU A 456 -8.61 -20.47 6.12
CA LEU A 456 -8.90 -21.18 7.36
C LEU A 456 -8.41 -20.35 8.54
N ARG A 457 -9.20 -20.34 9.62
CA ARG A 457 -8.85 -19.72 10.90
C ARG A 457 -9.22 -20.65 12.05
N TYR A 458 -8.30 -20.84 13.00
CA TYR A 458 -8.51 -21.63 14.21
C TYR A 458 -7.58 -21.24 15.34
#